data_AF-A0A970RDB3-F1
#
_entry.id   AF-A0A970RDB3-F1
#
_cell.length_a   1.000
_cell.length_b   1.000
_cell.length_c   1.000
_cell.angle_alpha   90.00
_cell.angle_beta   90.00
_cell.angle_gamma   90.00
#
_symmetry.space_group_name_H-M   'P 1'
#
loop_
_entity.id
_entity.type
_entity.pdbx_description
1 polymer ?
#
loop_
_entity_poly.entity_id
_entity_poly.type
_entity_poly.pdbx_seq_one_letter_code
_entity_poly.pdbx_strand_id
1 'polypeptide(L)'
;MSAGDDGVTDISDLGLVSDLWEYWGFSPWNFEGMKGVSRRVTFVKSALIGEVCRYYADDYIIWNHRGKADRDRILNVCRPKPELMTQRYLFVEAAESGGKCSIRSFLFGFRGYAEVHSFTPGGKFEKRIKDLAPLVDKALELLRSRKKGSGGDRGEN
;
A
#
# COMPACT_ATOMS: atom_id res chain seq x y z
N MET A 1 -28.61 7.30 4.44
CA MET A 1 -27.34 7.52 3.74
C MET A 1 -26.40 8.17 4.73
N SER A 2 -25.50 7.41 5.36
CA SER A 2 -24.52 7.99 6.29
C SER A 2 -23.52 8.77 5.47
N ALA A 3 -23.33 10.06 5.77
CA ALA A 3 -22.13 10.78 5.37
C ALA A 3 -20.94 9.93 5.82
N GLY A 4 -20.16 9.44 4.86
CA GLY A 4 -18.93 8.72 5.17
C GLY A 4 -18.00 9.72 5.82
N ASP A 5 -17.51 9.37 7.00
CA ASP A 5 -16.50 10.13 7.71
C ASP A 5 -15.33 10.43 6.75
N ASP A 6 -15.20 11.70 6.34
CA ASP A 6 -14.05 12.23 5.59
C ASP A 6 -12.84 12.39 6.54
N GLY A 7 -12.63 11.37 7.38
CA GLY A 7 -11.61 11.33 8.39
C GLY A 7 -10.23 11.25 7.74
N VAL A 8 -9.35 12.14 8.17
CA VAL A 8 -7.92 12.02 7.89
C VAL A 8 -7.44 10.74 8.56
N THR A 9 -6.96 9.80 7.77
CA THR A 9 -6.21 8.66 8.29
C THR A 9 -4.75 9.07 8.39
N ASP A 10 -4.20 8.97 9.59
CA ASP A 10 -2.78 9.19 9.84
C ASP A 10 -2.19 8.02 10.64
N ILE A 11 -1.48 7.15 9.94
CA ILE A 11 -0.71 6.03 10.49
C ILE A 11 0.77 6.26 10.14
N SER A 12 1.24 7.51 10.23
CA SER A 12 2.61 7.91 9.85
C SER A 12 3.72 7.21 10.65
N ASP A 13 3.41 6.63 11.82
CA ASP A 13 4.32 5.75 12.56
C ASP A 13 4.89 4.63 11.67
N LEU A 14 4.16 4.18 10.64
CA LEU A 14 4.64 3.22 9.65
C LEU A 14 5.93 3.68 8.94
N GLY A 15 6.15 4.99 8.81
CA GLY A 15 7.39 5.53 8.26
C GLY A 15 8.62 5.35 9.15
N LEU A 16 8.46 5.04 10.44
CA LEU A 16 9.57 4.89 11.39
C LEU A 16 10.32 3.54 11.26
N VAL A 17 9.77 2.59 10.51
CA VAL A 17 10.42 1.29 10.19
C VAL A 17 11.05 1.32 8.79
N SER A 18 11.82 2.36 8.49
CA SER A 18 12.50 2.56 7.19
C SER A 18 13.27 1.31 6.74
N ASP A 19 13.99 0.65 7.64
CA ASP A 19 14.81 -0.53 7.33
C ASP A 19 13.97 -1.67 6.73
N LEU A 20 12.73 -1.86 7.19
CA LEU A 20 11.82 -2.85 6.63
C LEU A 20 11.45 -2.48 5.20
N TRP A 21 11.09 -1.23 4.97
CA TRP A 21 10.69 -0.75 3.65
C TRP A 21 11.83 -0.85 2.64
N GLU A 22 13.02 -0.37 3.02
CA GLU A 22 14.23 -0.44 2.20
C GLU A 22 14.61 -1.88 1.87
N TYR A 23 14.54 -2.79 2.85
CA TYR A 23 14.77 -4.22 2.62
C TYR A 23 13.85 -4.81 1.55
N TRP A 24 12.59 -4.36 1.51
CA TRP A 24 11.60 -4.78 0.51
C TRP A 24 11.61 -3.94 -0.78
N GLY A 25 12.63 -3.08 -0.96
CA GLY A 25 12.85 -2.26 -2.15
C GLY A 25 11.94 -1.03 -2.24
N PHE A 26 11.30 -0.64 -1.15
CA PHE A 26 10.47 0.55 -1.08
C PHE A 26 11.30 1.80 -0.79
N SER A 27 10.87 2.93 -1.34
CA SER A 27 11.40 4.25 -1.06
C SER A 27 10.27 5.21 -0.62
N PRO A 28 10.56 6.25 0.18
CA PRO A 28 9.56 7.23 0.59
C PRO A 28 8.80 7.80 -0.60
N TRP A 29 7.49 7.94 -0.46
CA TRP A 29 6.60 8.47 -1.49
C TRP A 29 5.68 9.53 -0.90
N ASN A 30 5.45 10.60 -1.66
CA ASN A 30 4.54 11.68 -1.31
C ASN A 30 3.88 12.22 -2.58
N PHE A 31 2.60 12.60 -2.46
CA PHE A 31 1.85 13.22 -3.56
C PHE A 31 0.65 13.96 -2.99
N GLU A 32 0.54 15.26 -3.26
CA GLU A 32 -0.63 16.09 -2.90
C GLU A 32 -1.14 15.90 -1.46
N GLY A 33 -0.21 15.85 -0.49
CA GLY A 33 -0.53 15.68 0.93
C GLY A 33 -0.62 14.23 1.39
N MET A 34 -0.75 13.26 0.47
CA MET A 34 -0.63 11.84 0.80
C MET A 34 0.84 11.47 1.09
N LYS A 35 1.04 10.56 2.03
CA LYS A 35 2.37 10.01 2.35
C LYS A 35 2.34 8.50 2.46
N GLY A 36 3.46 7.90 2.11
CA GLY A 36 3.61 6.46 2.05
C GLY A 36 5.00 6.05 1.59
N VAL A 37 5.05 4.86 1.01
CA VAL A 37 6.21 4.35 0.28
C VAL A 37 5.81 3.79 -1.06
N SER A 38 6.75 3.73 -1.99
CA SER A 38 6.55 3.12 -3.30
C SER A 38 7.73 2.29 -3.74
N ARG A 39 7.48 1.30 -4.61
CA ARG A 39 8.52 0.54 -5.31
C ARG A 39 8.08 0.19 -6.71
N ARG A 40 9.06 -0.14 -7.55
CA ARG A 40 8.82 -0.91 -8.78
C ARG A 40 9.20 -2.36 -8.54
N VAL A 41 8.29 -3.28 -8.84
CA VAL A 41 8.50 -4.72 -8.72
C VAL A 41 8.38 -5.39 -10.09
N THR A 42 9.18 -6.43 -10.31
CA THR A 42 9.09 -7.28 -11.49
C THR A 42 8.34 -8.55 -11.12
N PHE A 43 7.23 -8.80 -11.80
CA PHE A 43 6.51 -10.06 -11.71
C PHE A 43 6.96 -10.97 -12.84
N VAL A 44 7.43 -12.15 -12.46
CA VAL A 44 7.79 -13.22 -13.39
C VAL A 44 6.81 -14.36 -13.18
N LYS A 45 6.04 -14.69 -14.23
CA LYS A 45 5.19 -15.88 -14.26
C LYS A 45 5.96 -16.97 -14.99
N SER A 46 6.26 -18.05 -14.30
CA SER A 46 6.94 -19.22 -14.87
C SER A 46 6.00 -20.43 -14.94
N ALA A 47 6.29 -21.34 -15.88
CA ALA A 47 5.69 -22.66 -16.02
C ALA A 47 6.79 -23.73 -16.15
N LEU A 48 6.42 -25.00 -16.30
CA LEU A 48 7.35 -26.14 -16.39
C LEU A 48 8.44 -25.99 -17.47
N ILE A 49 8.17 -25.21 -18.53
CA ILE A 49 9.05 -24.97 -19.68
C ILE A 49 9.90 -23.67 -19.53
N GLY A 50 9.68 -22.88 -18.46
CA GLY A 50 10.42 -21.65 -18.21
C GLY A 50 9.54 -20.43 -17.99
N GLU A 51 10.12 -19.24 -18.15
CA GLU A 51 9.42 -17.96 -18.01
C GLU A 51 8.36 -17.77 -19.10
N VAL A 52 7.12 -17.56 -18.69
CA VAL A 52 5.95 -17.34 -19.58
C VAL A 52 5.70 -15.86 -19.79
N CYS A 53 5.89 -15.04 -18.75
CA CYS A 53 5.62 -13.62 -18.81
C CYS A 53 6.44 -12.87 -17.76
N ARG A 54 6.94 -11.70 -18.13
CA ARG A 54 7.52 -10.72 -17.23
C ARG A 54 6.86 -9.38 -17.42
N TYR A 55 6.48 -8.77 -16.32
CA TYR A 55 5.88 -7.44 -16.32
C TYR A 55 6.26 -6.66 -15.08
N TYR A 56 6.23 -5.33 -15.19
CA TYR A 56 6.46 -4.46 -14.05
C TYR A 56 5.13 -4.04 -13.41
N ALA A 57 5.18 -3.83 -12.09
CA ALA A 57 4.16 -3.12 -11.36
C ALA A 57 4.80 -2.04 -10.48
N ASP A 58 4.09 -0.92 -10.31
CA ASP A 58 4.45 0.08 -9.31
C ASP A 58 3.51 -0.14 -8.12
N ASP A 59 4.08 -0.41 -6.95
CA ASP A 59 3.35 -0.58 -5.70
C ASP A 59 3.47 0.67 -4.86
N TYR A 60 2.36 1.10 -4.26
CA TYR A 60 2.28 2.22 -3.33
C TYR A 60 1.56 1.75 -2.07
N ILE A 61 2.16 1.96 -0.90
CA ILE A 61 1.51 1.77 0.41
C ILE A 61 1.36 3.15 1.03
N ILE A 62 0.12 3.59 1.25
CA ILE A 62 -0.23 4.95 1.63
C ILE A 62 -0.90 4.92 3.01
N TRP A 63 -0.36 5.68 3.97
CA TRP A 63 -0.80 5.67 5.37
C TRP A 63 -1.13 7.06 5.93
N ASN A 64 -0.89 8.12 5.16
CA ASN A 64 -1.43 9.44 5.43
C ASN A 64 -2.30 9.84 4.23
N HIS A 65 -3.60 9.98 4.43
CA HIS A 65 -4.57 10.29 3.37
C HIS A 65 -5.94 10.72 3.91
N ARG A 66 -6.77 11.31 3.05
CA ARG A 66 -8.17 11.75 3.32
C ARG A 66 -9.22 10.74 2.87
N GLY A 67 -8.90 9.45 2.97
CA GLY A 67 -9.83 8.35 2.71
C GLY A 67 -10.31 8.31 1.26
N LYS A 68 -11.62 8.26 1.06
CA LYS A 68 -12.23 8.11 -0.27
C LYS A 68 -11.85 9.24 -1.23
N ALA A 69 -11.78 10.48 -0.76
CA ALA A 69 -11.46 11.63 -1.61
C ALA A 69 -10.09 11.48 -2.29
N ASP A 70 -9.09 10.99 -1.56
CA ASP A 70 -7.74 10.77 -2.10
C ASP A 70 -7.65 9.52 -2.98
N ARG A 71 -8.42 8.46 -2.65
CA ARG A 71 -8.55 7.27 -3.53
C ARG A 71 -9.11 7.63 -4.90
N ASP A 72 -10.21 8.38 -4.91
CA ASP A 72 -10.86 8.85 -6.14
C ASP A 72 -9.91 9.79 -6.90
N ARG A 73 -9.16 10.65 -6.20
CA ARG A 73 -8.15 11.52 -6.80
C ARG A 73 -7.06 10.73 -7.52
N ILE A 74 -6.47 9.71 -6.86
CA ILE A 74 -5.46 8.84 -7.48
C ILE A 74 -5.99 8.24 -8.77
N LEU A 75 -7.18 7.63 -8.74
CA LEU A 75 -7.77 7.03 -9.95
C LEU A 75 -7.94 8.04 -11.09
N ASN A 76 -8.29 9.30 -10.78
CA ASN A 76 -8.48 10.36 -11.78
C ASN A 76 -7.15 10.84 -12.40
N VAL A 77 -6.12 11.03 -11.58
CA VAL A 77 -4.84 11.60 -12.02
C VAL A 77 -3.90 10.56 -12.63
N CYS A 78 -4.01 9.28 -12.26
CA CYS A 78 -3.16 8.23 -12.81
C CYS A 78 -3.18 8.21 -14.35
N ARG A 79 -2.01 7.93 -14.91
CA ARG A 79 -1.77 7.79 -16.35
C ARG A 79 -1.03 6.49 -16.61
N PRO A 80 -1.17 5.90 -17.82
CA PRO A 80 -0.38 4.74 -18.19
C PRO A 80 1.10 5.11 -18.21
N LYS A 81 1.96 4.23 -17.69
CA LYS A 81 3.41 4.38 -17.74
C LYS A 81 3.99 3.34 -18.71
N PRO A 82 5.07 3.65 -19.44
CA PRO A 82 5.75 2.67 -20.29
C PRO A 82 6.14 1.42 -19.51
N GLU A 83 5.99 0.25 -20.13
CA GLU A 83 6.39 -1.07 -19.60
C GLU A 83 5.69 -1.52 -18.32
N LEU A 84 4.71 -0.74 -17.85
CA LEU A 84 4.02 -0.99 -16.59
C LEU A 84 2.66 -1.65 -16.83
N MET A 85 2.48 -2.84 -16.25
CA MET A 85 1.22 -3.56 -16.37
C MET A 85 0.17 -3.03 -15.39
N THR A 86 0.58 -2.70 -14.16
CA THR A 86 -0.34 -2.22 -13.13
C THR A 86 0.33 -1.25 -12.17
N GLN A 87 -0.44 -0.28 -11.68
CA GLN A 87 -0.10 0.58 -10.56
C GLN A 87 -1.04 0.21 -9.41
N ARG A 88 -0.51 -0.36 -8.31
CA ARG A 88 -1.30 -0.81 -7.16
C ARG A 88 -1.13 0.17 -6.01
N TYR A 89 -2.21 0.82 -5.62
CA TYR A 89 -2.25 1.76 -4.50
C TYR A 89 -3.00 1.12 -3.34
N LEU A 90 -2.29 0.80 -2.26
CA LEU A 90 -2.83 0.25 -1.03
C LEU A 90 -2.99 1.36 0.00
N PHE A 91 -4.24 1.76 0.28
CA PHE A 91 -4.59 2.71 1.31
C PHE A 91 -4.74 1.98 2.64
N VAL A 92 -3.87 2.28 3.59
CA VAL A 92 -3.90 1.71 4.94
C VAL A 92 -4.90 2.50 5.78
N GLU A 93 -5.94 1.84 6.25
CA GLU A 93 -7.04 2.46 6.99
C GLU A 93 -7.03 2.04 8.46
N ALA A 94 -7.38 2.96 9.36
CA ALA A 94 -7.48 2.66 10.80
C ALA A 94 -8.71 1.78 11.14
N ALA A 95 -9.76 1.85 10.32
CA ALA A 95 -10.98 1.06 10.45
C ALA A 95 -11.45 0.61 9.06
N GLU A 96 -12.16 -0.52 8.99
CA GLU A 96 -12.69 -1.03 7.73
C GLU A 96 -13.72 -0.06 7.15
N SER A 97 -13.41 0.56 6.01
CA SER A 97 -14.35 1.48 5.34
C SER A 97 -15.37 0.76 4.44
N GLY A 98 -15.29 -0.56 4.29
CA GLY A 98 -16.10 -1.34 3.34
C GLY A 98 -15.83 -0.98 1.87
N GLY A 99 -14.79 -0.20 1.58
CA GLY A 99 -14.40 0.20 0.24
C GLY A 99 -13.97 -1.01 -0.60
N LYS A 100 -14.68 -1.26 -1.70
CA LYS A 100 -14.26 -2.28 -2.68
C LYS A 100 -13.06 -1.80 -3.48
N CYS A 101 -12.22 -2.75 -3.91
CA CYS A 101 -11.17 -2.51 -4.89
C CYS A 101 -11.73 -1.76 -6.11
N SER A 102 -11.10 -0.65 -6.48
CA SER A 102 -11.49 0.17 -7.63
C SER A 102 -10.41 0.11 -8.69
N ILE A 103 -10.77 -0.30 -9.91
CA ILE A 103 -9.83 -0.55 -11.00
C ILE A 103 -10.16 0.37 -12.17
N ARG A 104 -9.16 1.09 -12.67
CA ARG A 104 -9.20 1.84 -13.93
C ARG A 104 -8.29 1.18 -14.94
N SER A 105 -8.83 0.80 -16.10
CA SER A 105 -8.03 0.34 -17.24
C SER A 105 -7.61 1.51 -18.12
N PHE A 106 -6.41 1.41 -18.71
CA PHE A 106 -5.92 2.38 -19.69
C PHE A 106 -6.00 1.78 -21.09
N LEU A 107 -6.64 2.49 -22.03
CA LEU A 107 -6.88 2.02 -23.41
C LEU A 107 -7.45 0.60 -23.41
N PHE A 108 -8.60 0.38 -22.77
CA PHE A 108 -9.23 -0.94 -22.64
C PHE A 108 -8.35 -2.03 -22.01
N GLY A 109 -7.28 -1.66 -21.29
CA GLY A 109 -6.32 -2.57 -20.66
C GLY A 109 -5.03 -2.78 -21.44
N PHE A 110 -4.93 -2.31 -22.69
CA PHE A 110 -3.72 -2.43 -23.50
C PHE A 110 -2.55 -1.59 -22.99
N ARG A 111 -2.82 -0.60 -22.13
CA ARG A 111 -1.78 0.25 -21.50
C ARG A 111 -1.73 0.08 -19.98
N GLY A 112 -2.14 -1.09 -19.51
CA GLY A 112 -2.14 -1.44 -18.10
C GLY A 112 -3.31 -0.88 -17.30
N TYR A 113 -3.17 -0.93 -15.98
CA TYR A 113 -4.22 -0.62 -15.02
C TYR A 113 -3.73 0.28 -13.89
N ALA A 114 -4.66 0.98 -13.24
CA ALA A 114 -4.49 1.51 -11.89
C ALA A 114 -5.50 0.82 -10.98
N GLU A 115 -5.02 0.28 -9.88
CA GLU A 115 -5.83 -0.44 -8.89
C GLU A 115 -5.70 0.26 -7.54
N VAL A 116 -6.81 0.67 -6.96
CA VAL A 116 -6.87 1.25 -5.61
C VAL A 116 -7.54 0.26 -4.68
N HIS A 117 -6.82 -0.11 -3.63
CA HIS A 117 -7.21 -1.05 -2.60
C HIS A 117 -7.24 -0.35 -1.25
N SER A 118 -8.17 -0.75 -0.38
CA SER A 118 -8.16 -0.37 1.05
C SER A 118 -7.76 -1.59 1.88
N PHE A 119 -6.97 -1.38 2.92
CA PHE A 119 -6.58 -2.43 3.85
C PHE A 119 -6.55 -1.91 5.28
N THR A 120 -7.28 -2.59 6.16
CA THR A 120 -7.21 -2.36 7.60
C THR A 120 -6.29 -3.41 8.21
N PRO A 121 -5.22 -3.01 8.93
CA PRO A 121 -4.27 -3.95 9.52
C PRO A 121 -4.93 -4.98 10.44
N GLY A 122 -4.48 -6.23 10.36
CA GLY A 122 -5.11 -7.38 11.03
C GLY A 122 -6.46 -7.82 10.43
N GLY A 123 -6.98 -7.10 9.45
CA GLY A 123 -8.21 -7.43 8.73
C GLY A 123 -7.99 -8.44 7.60
N LYS A 124 -9.08 -8.77 6.89
CA LYS A 124 -9.00 -9.61 5.69
C LYS A 124 -8.49 -8.79 4.51
N PHE A 125 -7.76 -9.42 3.60
CA PHE A 125 -7.28 -8.80 2.38
C PHE A 125 -7.54 -9.67 1.14
N GLU A 126 -7.66 -9.03 -0.01
CA GLU A 126 -7.88 -9.70 -1.29
C GLU A 126 -6.59 -10.35 -1.84
N LYS A 127 -6.75 -11.38 -2.69
CA LYS A 127 -5.61 -12.08 -3.32
C LYS A 127 -4.65 -11.15 -4.08
N ARG A 128 -5.14 -10.01 -4.58
CA ARG A 128 -4.37 -9.04 -5.39
C ARG A 128 -3.33 -8.26 -4.58
N ILE A 129 -3.50 -8.18 -3.27
CA ILE A 129 -2.62 -7.44 -2.34
C ILE A 129 -1.99 -8.35 -1.29
N LYS A 130 -2.02 -9.67 -1.51
CA LYS A 130 -1.50 -10.68 -0.58
C LYS A 130 0.01 -10.55 -0.30
N ASP A 131 0.73 -9.85 -1.16
CA ASP A 131 2.15 -9.56 -1.04
C ASP A 131 2.44 -8.19 -0.40
N LEU A 132 1.44 -7.31 -0.31
CA LEU A 132 1.58 -5.96 0.26
C LEU A 132 0.98 -5.85 1.66
N ALA A 133 -0.23 -6.38 1.88
CA ALA A 133 -0.92 -6.30 3.17
C ALA A 133 -0.10 -6.88 4.34
N PRO A 134 0.54 -8.06 4.22
CA PRO A 134 1.38 -8.59 5.30
C PRO A 134 2.59 -7.71 5.66
N LEU A 135 3.09 -6.89 4.73
CA LEU A 135 4.19 -5.96 5.02
C LEU A 135 3.75 -4.85 5.96
N VAL A 136 2.51 -4.37 5.81
CA VAL A 136 1.90 -3.38 6.70
C VAL A 136 1.70 -3.96 8.09
N ASP A 137 1.18 -5.19 8.19
CA ASP A 137 1.04 -5.86 9.49
C ASP A 137 2.40 -6.05 10.17
N LYS A 138 3.42 -6.45 9.41
CA LYS A 138 4.77 -6.62 9.94
C LYS A 138 5.38 -5.30 10.43
N ALA A 139 5.15 -4.21 9.70
CA ALA A 139 5.59 -2.88 10.10
C ALA A 139 4.99 -2.47 11.46
N LEU A 140 3.69 -2.69 11.66
CA LEU A 140 3.03 -2.41 12.94
C LEU A 140 3.52 -3.31 14.08
N GLU A 141 3.79 -4.59 13.79
CA GLU A 141 4.38 -5.51 14.76
C GLU A 141 5.74 -5.00 15.25
N LEU A 142 6.61 -4.58 14.33
CA LEU A 142 7.93 -4.00 14.67
C LEU A 142 7.79 -2.74 15.53
N LEU A 143 6.85 -1.85 15.21
CA LEU A 143 6.58 -0.65 15.99
C LEU A 143 6.12 -0.98 17.42
N ARG A 144 5.23 -1.96 17.57
CA ARG A 144 4.78 -2.43 18.90
C ARG A 144 5.92 -3.02 19.70
N SER A 145 6.80 -3.81 19.07
CA SER A 145 7.97 -4.41 19.72
C SER A 145 8.99 -3.34 20.16
N ARG A 146 9.24 -2.32 19.33
CA ARG A 146 10.08 -1.17 19.70
C ARG A 146 9.52 -0.40 20.90
N LYS A 147 8.20 -0.13 20.91
CA LYS A 147 7.52 0.55 22.04
C LYS A 147 7.61 -0.24 23.34
N LYS A 148 7.51 -1.57 23.31
CA LYS A 148 7.67 -2.44 24.50
C LYS A 148 9.11 -2.46 25.01
N GLY A 149 10.12 -2.49 24.13
CA GLY A 149 11.53 -2.49 24.51
C GLY A 149 12.00 -1.19 25.16
N SER A 150 11.44 -0.04 24.78
CA SER A 150 11.81 1.27 25.35
C SER A 150 11.16 1.57 26.71
N GLY A 151 10.20 0.76 27.17
CA GLY A 151 9.48 0.96 28.44
C GLY A 151 9.94 0.08 29.60
N GLY A 152 10.91 -0.80 29.38
CA GLY A 152 11.34 -1.82 30.36
C GLY A 152 12.53 -1.45 31.25
N ASP A 153 13.12 -0.26 31.11
CA ASP A 153 14.39 0.11 31.76
C ASP A 153 14.24 1.26 32.78
N ARG A 154 13.14 1.26 33.54
CA ARG A 154 12.95 2.15 34.70
C ARG A 154 12.29 1.40 35.85
N GLY A 155 13.11 0.74 36.66
CA GLY A 155 12.70 0.25 37.96
C GLY A 155 13.58 -0.87 38.46
N GLU A 156 14.71 -0.51 39.07
CA GLU A 156 15.21 -1.07 40.34
C GLU A 156 16.55 -0.39 40.67
N ASN A 157 16.47 0.59 41.56
CA ASN A 157 17.47 0.93 42.59
C ASN A 157 16.77 1.75 43.67
#